data_AF-A0A2R5LC24-F1
#
_entry.id   AF-A0A2R5LC24-F1
#
_cell.length_a   1.000
_cell.length_b   1.000
_cell.length_c   1.000
_cell.angle_alpha   90.00
_cell.angle_beta   90.00
_cell.angle_gamma   90.00
#
_symmetry.space_group_name_H-M   'P 1'
#
loop_
_entity.id
_entity.type
_entity.pdbx_description
1 polymer ?
#
loop_
_entity_poly.entity_id
_entity_poly.type
_entity_poly.pdbx_seq_one_letter_code
_entity_poly.pdbx_strand_id
1 'polypeptide(L)'
;PKVHVKTLVFFDLETSGLPSPGQRVCITELAMVAVDRQTFGNNKTLPFRVVNKFVQCIKPEVYVHPMAAKTSGLDNKILENQQVFKEVVPAVKAFLDSLPQPACLLAHNGDRFDYPILQDELTRAGALDVLDVYCCDTIGAMKHVLRDGAPTNKRGGNSFSLDALYKKLCGRRKNAHQA
;
A
#
# COMPACT_ATOMS: atom_id res chain seq x y z
N PRO A 1 14.71 9.51 -17.88
CA PRO A 1 15.30 10.33 -16.79
C PRO A 1 15.00 9.70 -15.43
N LYS A 2 15.97 9.58 -14.51
CA LYS A 2 15.68 9.10 -13.15
C LYS A 2 15.00 10.23 -12.37
N VAL A 3 13.76 10.00 -11.93
CA VAL A 3 12.98 10.98 -11.17
C VAL A 3 13.51 11.05 -9.73
N HIS A 4 13.71 12.26 -9.23
CA HIS A 4 14.11 12.47 -7.84
C HIS A 4 12.86 12.63 -6.96
N VAL A 5 12.33 11.49 -6.49
CA VAL A 5 11.19 11.44 -5.56
C VAL A 5 11.51 12.21 -4.27
N LYS A 6 10.60 13.10 -3.84
CA LYS A 6 10.74 13.86 -2.59
C LYS A 6 9.97 13.23 -1.42
N THR A 7 8.84 12.57 -1.68
CA THR A 7 8.04 11.94 -0.62
C THR A 7 7.86 10.45 -0.88
N LEU A 8 8.11 9.65 0.15
CA LEU A 8 7.86 8.21 0.17
C LEU A 8 6.52 7.97 0.86
N VAL A 9 5.56 7.38 0.16
CA VAL A 9 4.21 7.11 0.68
C VAL A 9 4.05 5.60 0.81
N PHE A 10 4.21 5.06 2.01
CA PHE A 10 3.92 3.65 2.27
C PHE A 10 2.42 3.44 2.12
N PHE A 11 2.04 2.48 1.27
CA PHE A 11 0.69 2.28 0.79
C PHE A 11 0.28 0.82 0.97
N ASP A 12 -0.92 0.60 1.48
CA ASP A 12 -1.50 -0.73 1.68
C ASP A 12 -3.02 -0.66 1.48
N LEU A 13 -3.59 -1.75 0.96
CA LEU A 13 -5.01 -1.92 0.73
C LEU A 13 -5.52 -3.19 1.40
N GLU A 14 -6.64 -3.08 2.14
CA GLU A 14 -7.52 -4.21 2.34
C GLU A 14 -8.61 -4.20 1.27
N THR A 15 -9.00 -5.39 0.82
CA THR A 15 -9.90 -5.53 -0.34
C THR A 15 -11.00 -6.55 -0.09
N SER A 16 -12.02 -6.51 -0.94
CA SER A 16 -13.16 -7.43 -0.88
C SER A 16 -12.78 -8.89 -1.20
N GLY A 17 -11.56 -9.15 -1.67
CA GLY A 17 -11.06 -10.46 -2.07
C GLY A 17 -9.74 -10.39 -2.84
N LEU A 18 -9.21 -11.56 -3.21
CA LEU A 18 -8.02 -11.63 -4.06
C LEU A 18 -8.39 -11.40 -5.54
N PRO A 19 -7.52 -10.75 -6.33
CA PRO A 19 -7.70 -10.63 -7.78
C PRO A 19 -7.81 -12.01 -8.45
N SER A 20 -8.83 -12.18 -9.29
CA SER A 20 -8.97 -13.35 -10.16
C SER A 20 -9.55 -12.93 -11.52
N PRO A 21 -9.30 -13.69 -12.60
CA PRO A 21 -9.76 -13.32 -13.94
C PRO A 21 -11.28 -13.12 -14.00
N GLY A 22 -11.71 -11.93 -14.45
CA GLY A 22 -13.13 -11.59 -14.59
C GLY A 22 -13.85 -11.25 -13.28
N GLN A 23 -13.15 -11.28 -12.14
CA GLN A 23 -13.72 -10.91 -10.84
C GLN A 23 -13.38 -9.47 -10.50
N ARG A 24 -14.41 -8.67 -10.22
CA ARG A 24 -14.24 -7.34 -9.63
C ARG A 24 -13.79 -7.47 -8.17
N VAL A 25 -12.73 -6.75 -7.82
CA VAL A 25 -12.26 -6.57 -6.45
C VAL A 25 -12.40 -5.09 -6.10
N CYS A 26 -13.02 -4.79 -4.97
CA CYS A 26 -13.15 -3.42 -4.45
C CYS A 26 -12.23 -3.22 -3.26
N ILE A 27 -11.79 -1.97 -3.06
CA ILE A 27 -11.07 -1.55 -1.86
C ILE A 27 -12.06 -1.46 -0.70
N THR A 28 -11.67 -2.00 0.46
CA THR A 28 -12.43 -1.92 1.73
C THR A 28 -11.74 -1.03 2.76
N GLU A 29 -10.42 -0.89 2.68
CA GLU A 29 -9.64 0.06 3.46
C GLU A 29 -8.42 0.49 2.64
N LEU A 30 -8.08 1.78 2.73
CA LEU A 30 -6.89 2.35 2.12
C LEU A 30 -6.08 3.05 3.19
N ALA A 31 -4.79 2.73 3.28
CA ALA A 31 -3.86 3.40 4.17
C ALA A 31 -2.65 3.98 3.43
N MET A 32 -2.25 5.17 3.87
CA MET A 32 -1.06 5.88 3.42
C MET A 32 -0.30 6.43 4.63
N VAL A 33 1.02 6.15 4.68
CA VAL A 33 1.95 6.80 5.60
C VAL A 33 3.03 7.49 4.79
N ALA A 34 3.01 8.81 4.75
CA ALA A 34 3.94 9.63 3.99
C ALA A 34 5.09 10.15 4.86
N VAL A 35 6.31 10.00 4.35
CA VAL A 35 7.56 10.47 4.95
C VAL A 35 8.40 11.20 3.89
N ASP A 36 8.90 12.38 4.23
CA ASP A 36 9.88 13.08 3.39
C ASP A 36 11.16 12.25 3.21
N ARG A 37 11.72 12.28 2.00
CA ARG A 37 12.90 11.48 1.64
C ARG A 37 14.14 11.84 2.47
N GLN A 38 14.35 13.11 2.78
CA GLN A 38 15.49 13.53 3.60
C GLN A 38 15.34 12.98 5.02
N THR A 39 14.13 13.05 5.57
CA THR A 39 13.81 12.47 6.88
C THR A 39 14.05 10.96 6.89
N PHE A 40 13.59 10.25 5.86
CA PHE A 40 13.78 8.80 5.72
C PHE A 40 15.27 8.42 5.61
N GLY A 41 16.07 9.18 4.87
CA GLY A 41 17.49 8.91 4.66
C GLY A 41 18.40 9.29 5.85
N ASN A 42 18.05 10.36 6.58
CA ASN A 42 18.91 10.92 7.62
C ASN A 42 18.59 10.38 9.03
N ASN A 43 17.34 9.97 9.27
CA ASN A 43 16.92 9.58 10.61
C ASN A 43 17.14 8.08 10.84
N LYS A 44 18.00 7.77 11.83
CA LYS A 44 18.34 6.38 12.20
C LYS A 44 17.42 5.79 13.26
N THR A 45 16.52 6.60 13.82
CA THR A 45 15.61 6.17 14.90
C THR A 45 14.18 6.14 14.42
N LEU A 46 13.53 4.99 14.62
CA LEU A 46 12.10 4.80 14.41
C LEU A 46 11.36 4.91 15.76
N PRO A 47 10.10 5.40 15.79
CA PRO A 47 9.33 5.89 14.64
C PRO A 47 9.77 7.30 14.20
N PHE A 48 9.57 7.64 12.92
CA PHE A 48 9.77 9.02 12.44
C PHE A 48 8.79 9.98 13.13
N ARG A 49 9.26 11.14 13.58
CA ARG A 49 8.41 12.14 14.25
C ARG A 49 7.50 12.90 13.29
N VAL A 50 7.99 13.19 12.08
CA VAL A 50 7.26 13.92 11.05
C VAL A 50 6.74 12.91 10.04
N VAL A 51 5.45 12.59 10.15
CA VAL A 51 4.73 11.68 9.27
C VAL A 51 3.34 12.24 9.01
N ASN A 52 2.86 12.11 7.79
CA ASN A 52 1.45 12.36 7.45
C ASN A 52 0.76 11.02 7.23
N LYS A 53 -0.45 10.86 7.74
CA LYS A 53 -1.21 9.61 7.62
C LYS A 53 -2.60 9.89 7.06
N PHE A 54 -3.04 9.00 6.19
CA PHE A 54 -4.41 8.96 5.69
C PHE A 54 -4.87 7.51 5.75
N VAL A 55 -5.96 7.24 6.47
CA VAL A 55 -6.56 5.91 6.56
C VAL A 55 -8.06 6.09 6.42
N GLN A 56 -8.67 5.35 5.50
CA GLN A 56 -10.10 5.46 5.22
C GLN A 56 -10.67 4.07 4.93
N CYS A 57 -11.66 3.65 5.71
CA CYS A 57 -12.52 2.54 5.36
C CYS A 57 -13.49 2.97 4.24
N ILE A 58 -13.73 2.07 3.29
CA ILE A 58 -14.46 2.34 2.05
C ILE A 58 -15.54 1.29 1.89
N LYS A 59 -16.74 1.72 1.53
CA LYS A 59 -17.85 0.82 1.25
C LYS A 59 -17.62 0.12 -0.10
N PRO A 60 -17.42 -1.21 -0.12
CA PRO A 60 -17.26 -1.93 -1.37
C PRO A 60 -18.62 -2.06 -2.06
N GLU A 61 -18.64 -1.89 -3.37
CA GLU A 61 -19.83 -2.11 -4.21
C GLU A 61 -19.98 -3.57 -4.66
N VAL A 62 -19.25 -4.49 -4.03
CA VAL A 62 -19.32 -5.94 -4.25
C VAL A 62 -19.35 -6.66 -2.91
N TYR A 63 -19.75 -7.94 -2.95
CA TYR A 63 -19.67 -8.81 -1.78
C TYR A 63 -18.22 -8.99 -1.32
N VAL A 64 -17.98 -8.83 -0.02
CA VAL A 64 -16.70 -9.13 0.62
C VAL A 64 -16.62 -10.64 0.86
N HIS A 65 -15.65 -11.29 0.24
CA HIS A 65 -15.44 -12.72 0.37
C HIS A 65 -15.19 -13.11 1.84
N PRO A 66 -15.73 -14.24 2.35
CA PRO A 66 -15.61 -14.61 3.77
C PRO A 66 -14.17 -14.68 4.28
N MET A 67 -13.23 -15.12 3.43
CA MET A 67 -11.82 -15.14 3.80
C MET A 67 -11.23 -13.74 3.94
N ALA A 68 -11.63 -12.78 3.09
CA ALA A 68 -11.17 -11.40 3.20
C ALA A 68 -11.77 -10.74 4.46
N ALA A 69 -13.06 -10.96 4.71
CA ALA A 69 -13.72 -10.46 5.92
C ALA A 69 -13.13 -11.04 7.21
N LYS A 70 -12.82 -12.35 7.22
CA LYS A 70 -12.16 -12.99 8.36
C LYS A 70 -10.76 -12.43 8.62
N THR A 71 -10.03 -12.12 7.55
CA THR A 71 -8.64 -11.67 7.62
C THR A 71 -8.53 -10.22 8.07
N SER A 72 -9.31 -9.32 7.45
CA SER A 72 -9.29 -7.88 7.72
C SER A 72 -10.22 -7.46 8.87
N GLY A 73 -11.21 -8.28 9.21
CA GLY A 73 -12.31 -7.89 10.10
C GLY A 73 -13.33 -6.95 9.43
N LEU A 74 -13.23 -6.72 8.12
CA LEU A 74 -14.12 -5.83 7.36
C LEU A 74 -15.12 -6.62 6.52
N ASP A 75 -16.41 -6.32 6.65
CA ASP A 75 -17.47 -6.89 5.81
C ASP A 75 -18.43 -5.81 5.29
N ASN A 76 -19.33 -6.18 4.38
CA ASN A 76 -20.31 -5.25 3.80
C ASN A 76 -21.21 -4.59 4.86
N LYS A 77 -21.47 -5.25 5.99
CA LYS A 77 -22.39 -4.76 7.02
C LYS A 77 -21.74 -3.65 7.82
N ILE A 78 -20.52 -3.84 8.31
CA ILE A 78 -19.85 -2.81 9.12
C ILE A 78 -19.39 -1.61 8.28
N LEU A 79 -19.22 -1.81 6.97
CA LEU A 79 -18.87 -0.77 6.00
C LEU A 79 -20.08 -0.06 5.38
N GLU A 80 -21.31 -0.40 5.78
CA GLU A 80 -22.53 0.07 5.09
C GLU A 80 -22.70 1.59 5.06
N ASN A 81 -22.18 2.26 6.10
CA ASN A 81 -22.24 3.71 6.31
C ASN A 81 -20.99 4.45 5.84
N GLN A 82 -20.02 3.75 5.24
CA GLN A 82 -18.84 4.37 4.65
C GLN A 82 -19.15 4.87 3.22
N GLN A 83 -18.31 5.78 2.74
CA GLN A 83 -18.35 6.27 1.37
C GLN A 83 -17.86 5.19 0.39
N VAL A 84 -18.41 5.18 -0.83
CA VAL A 84 -17.86 4.34 -1.91
C VAL A 84 -16.57 4.96 -2.46
N PHE A 85 -15.73 4.16 -3.13
CA PHE A 85 -14.40 4.62 -3.56
C PHE A 85 -14.42 5.93 -4.35
N LYS A 86 -15.37 6.08 -5.28
CA LYS A 86 -15.53 7.30 -6.10
C LYS A 86 -15.67 8.58 -5.26
N GLU A 87 -16.35 8.50 -4.12
CA GLU A 87 -16.56 9.64 -3.21
C GLU A 87 -15.31 9.95 -2.36
N VAL A 88 -14.44 8.96 -2.18
CA VAL A 88 -13.18 9.05 -1.43
C VAL A 88 -12.03 9.63 -2.27
N VAL A 89 -12.09 9.51 -3.60
CA VAL A 89 -11.05 10.01 -4.53
C VAL A 89 -10.61 11.46 -4.25
N PRO A 90 -11.51 12.44 -4.05
CA PRO A 90 -11.09 13.82 -3.76
C PRO A 90 -10.23 13.95 -2.49
N ALA A 91 -10.52 13.15 -1.45
CA ALA A 91 -9.75 13.16 -0.21
C ALA A 91 -8.36 12.52 -0.41
N VAL A 92 -8.28 11.42 -1.15
CA VAL A 92 -7.00 10.78 -1.53
C VAL A 92 -6.14 11.75 -2.33
N LYS A 93 -6.73 12.42 -3.33
CA LYS A 93 -6.04 13.46 -4.12
C LYS A 93 -5.54 14.60 -3.23
N ALA A 94 -6.41 15.17 -2.39
CA ALA A 94 -6.03 16.28 -1.52
C ALA A 94 -4.88 15.91 -0.58
N PHE A 95 -4.88 14.69 -0.04
CA PHE A 95 -3.77 14.18 0.76
C PHE A 95 -2.48 14.13 -0.05
N LEU A 96 -2.49 13.51 -1.24
CA LEU A 96 -1.31 13.38 -2.09
C LEU A 96 -0.78 14.73 -2.58
N ASP A 97 -1.67 15.65 -3.01
CA ASP A 97 -1.31 16.99 -3.47
C ASP A 97 -0.68 17.84 -2.35
N SER A 98 -1.02 17.57 -1.09
CA SER A 98 -0.42 18.26 0.07
C SER A 98 1.04 17.86 0.35
N LEU A 99 1.54 16.80 -0.27
CA LEU A 99 2.89 16.28 -0.04
C LEU A 99 3.93 16.95 -0.96
N PRO A 100 5.20 17.04 -0.53
CA PRO A 100 6.29 17.46 -1.41
C PRO A 100 6.42 16.57 -2.65
N GLN A 101 6.28 17.18 -3.83
CA GLN A 101 6.31 16.47 -5.11
C GLN A 101 7.72 16.35 -5.71
N PRO A 102 8.01 15.27 -6.47
CA PRO A 102 7.11 14.16 -6.77
C PRO A 102 6.99 13.14 -5.61
N ALA A 103 5.78 12.66 -5.36
CA ALA A 103 5.50 11.59 -4.41
C ALA A 103 5.53 10.20 -5.08
N CYS A 104 5.90 9.17 -4.31
CA CYS A 104 5.91 7.79 -4.77
C CYS A 104 5.20 6.87 -3.77
N LEU A 105 4.18 6.15 -4.24
CA LEU A 105 3.51 5.06 -3.53
C LEU A 105 4.44 3.85 -3.46
N LEU A 106 4.68 3.35 -2.25
CA LEU A 106 5.48 2.17 -1.94
C LEU A 106 4.58 1.10 -1.35
N ALA A 107 4.29 0.07 -2.14
CA ALA A 107 3.46 -1.05 -1.70
C ALA A 107 4.23 -2.37 -1.77
N HIS A 108 3.81 -3.35 -0.99
CA HIS A 108 4.49 -4.63 -0.91
C HIS A 108 3.77 -5.68 -1.76
N ASN A 109 4.39 -6.12 -2.87
CA ASN A 109 3.69 -6.83 -3.95
C ASN A 109 2.70 -5.92 -4.72
N GLY A 110 2.92 -4.60 -4.68
CA GLY A 110 2.05 -3.60 -5.29
C GLY A 110 1.83 -3.81 -6.79
N ASP A 111 2.85 -4.24 -7.53
CA ASP A 111 2.75 -4.46 -8.98
C ASP A 111 1.71 -5.55 -9.34
N ARG A 112 1.44 -6.47 -8.41
CA ARG A 112 0.54 -7.61 -8.61
C ARG A 112 -0.74 -7.53 -7.78
N PHE A 113 -0.87 -6.54 -6.91
CA PHE A 113 -1.98 -6.44 -5.97
C PHE A 113 -2.50 -5.00 -5.88
N ASP A 114 -1.81 -4.13 -5.13
CA ASP A 114 -2.34 -2.82 -4.80
C ASP A 114 -2.56 -1.91 -6.01
N TYR A 115 -1.58 -1.82 -6.92
CA TYR A 115 -1.64 -0.88 -8.04
C TYR A 115 -2.68 -1.27 -9.11
N PRO A 116 -2.79 -2.54 -9.54
CA PRO A 116 -3.87 -2.94 -10.44
C PRO A 116 -5.26 -2.69 -9.87
N ILE A 117 -5.47 -2.93 -8.57
CA ILE A 117 -6.78 -2.70 -7.90
C ILE A 117 -7.08 -1.22 -7.81
N LEU A 118 -6.11 -0.39 -7.40
CA LEU A 118 -6.25 1.06 -7.37
C LEU A 118 -6.56 1.64 -8.76
N GLN A 119 -5.85 1.16 -9.80
CA GLN A 119 -6.06 1.60 -11.18
C GLN A 119 -7.47 1.25 -11.67
N ASP A 120 -7.95 0.05 -11.37
CA ASP A 120 -9.28 -0.44 -11.75
C ASP A 120 -10.40 0.35 -11.03
N GLU A 121 -10.24 0.63 -9.74
CA GLU A 121 -11.14 1.50 -8.97
C GLU A 121 -11.16 2.95 -9.49
N LEU A 122 -10.00 3.55 -9.78
CA LEU A 122 -9.90 4.89 -10.37
C LEU A 122 -10.54 4.95 -11.76
N THR A 123 -10.34 3.91 -12.57
CA THR A 123 -10.94 3.80 -13.91
C THR A 123 -12.46 3.79 -13.80
N ARG A 124 -13.03 2.97 -12.91
CA ARG A 124 -14.48 2.95 -12.64
C ARG A 124 -15.01 4.27 -12.11
N ALA A 125 -14.24 4.96 -11.27
CA ALA A 125 -14.60 6.27 -10.74
C ALA A 125 -14.56 7.38 -11.81
N GLY A 126 -13.98 7.12 -12.99
CA GLY A 126 -13.72 8.13 -14.02
C GLY A 126 -12.60 9.10 -13.61
N ALA A 127 -11.64 8.61 -12.82
CA ALA A 127 -10.62 9.41 -12.14
C ALA A 127 -9.19 8.90 -12.36
N LEU A 128 -8.94 8.16 -13.44
CA LEU A 128 -7.62 7.59 -13.71
C LEU A 128 -6.52 8.65 -13.80
N ASP A 129 -6.82 9.79 -14.44
CA ASP A 129 -5.86 10.89 -14.64
C ASP A 129 -5.81 11.88 -13.46
N VAL A 130 -6.48 11.58 -12.34
CA VAL A 130 -6.62 12.50 -11.21
C VAL A 130 -5.43 12.45 -10.25
N LEU A 131 -4.74 11.30 -10.18
CA LEU A 131 -3.58 11.09 -9.31
C LEU A 131 -2.28 11.14 -10.12
N ASP A 132 -1.44 12.13 -9.85
CA ASP A 132 -0.08 12.22 -10.39
C ASP A 132 0.92 11.68 -9.36
N VAL A 133 1.13 10.37 -9.35
CA VAL A 133 2.03 9.68 -8.42
C VAL A 133 2.86 8.62 -9.12
N TYR A 134 4.08 8.42 -8.63
CA TYR A 134 4.91 7.28 -9.01
C TYR A 134 4.57 6.07 -8.15
N CYS A 135 4.82 4.86 -8.66
CA CYS A 135 4.64 3.61 -7.91
C CYS A 135 5.95 2.81 -7.88
N CYS A 136 6.21 2.11 -6.79
CA CYS A 136 7.37 1.23 -6.65
C CYS A 136 7.07 0.04 -5.73
N ASP A 137 7.21 -1.18 -6.29
CA ASP A 137 7.07 -2.41 -5.53
C ASP A 137 8.28 -2.65 -4.60
N THR A 138 8.00 -2.71 -3.30
CA THR A 138 9.03 -2.90 -2.27
C THR A 138 9.64 -4.30 -2.27
N ILE A 139 9.02 -5.33 -2.85
CA ILE A 139 9.68 -6.64 -3.05
C ILE A 139 10.90 -6.48 -3.95
N GLY A 140 10.77 -5.71 -5.03
CA GLY A 140 11.89 -5.40 -5.94
C GLY A 140 13.00 -4.65 -5.21
N ALA A 141 12.63 -3.59 -4.48
CA ALA A 141 13.57 -2.80 -3.70
C ALA A 141 14.31 -3.64 -2.63
N MET A 142 13.59 -4.47 -1.87
CA MET A 142 14.17 -5.30 -0.82
C MET A 142 15.06 -6.40 -1.37
N LYS A 143 14.76 -6.96 -2.55
CA LYS A 143 15.66 -7.88 -3.25
C LYS A 143 17.00 -7.22 -3.59
N HIS A 144 16.99 -5.98 -4.04
CA HIS A 144 18.21 -5.23 -4.35
C HIS A 144 19.02 -4.96 -3.09
N VAL A 145 18.39 -4.36 -2.06
CA VAL A 145 19.04 -4.04 -0.78
C VAL A 145 19.65 -5.27 -0.11
N LEU A 146 18.94 -6.40 -0.07
CA LEU A 146 19.42 -7.62 0.59
C LEU A 146 20.44 -8.41 -0.22
N ARG A 147 20.49 -8.25 -1.56
CA ARG A 147 21.52 -8.87 -2.41
C ARG A 147 22.83 -8.11 -2.33
N ASP A 148 22.77 -6.78 -2.31
CA ASP A 148 23.96 -5.93 -2.25
C ASP A 148 24.67 -6.00 -0.87
N GLY A 149 23.97 -6.47 0.17
CA GLY A 149 24.50 -6.61 1.53
C GLY A 149 24.98 -8.01 1.95
N ALA A 150 24.92 -9.05 1.10
CA ALA A 150 25.20 -10.43 1.51
C ALA A 150 26.37 -11.09 0.72
N PRO A 151 27.35 -11.73 1.40
CA PRO A 151 28.28 -12.62 0.73
C PRO A 151 27.54 -13.83 0.14
N THR A 152 27.92 -14.22 -1.06
CA THR A 152 27.19 -15.02 -2.07
C THR A 152 26.88 -16.50 -1.72
N ASN A 153 26.90 -16.92 -0.46
CA ASN A 153 26.96 -18.35 -0.09
C ASN A 153 25.84 -18.91 0.80
N LYS A 154 24.59 -18.42 0.70
CA LYS A 154 23.45 -19.15 1.28
C LYS A 154 22.33 -19.39 0.27
N ARG A 155 22.35 -20.59 -0.33
CA ARG A 155 21.23 -21.20 -1.07
C ARG A 155 20.13 -21.61 -0.08
N GLY A 156 19.27 -20.67 0.27
CA GLY A 156 17.98 -20.93 0.93
C GLY A 156 16.97 -19.98 0.31
N GLY A 157 15.84 -20.52 -0.17
CA GLY A 157 14.79 -19.71 -0.79
C GLY A 157 14.25 -18.69 0.20
N ASN A 158 14.77 -17.46 0.15
CA ASN A 158 14.29 -16.41 1.03
C ASN A 158 12.92 -15.97 0.52
N SER A 159 11.87 -16.27 1.29
CA SER A 159 10.58 -15.59 1.10
C SER A 159 10.79 -14.09 1.28
N PHE A 160 10.20 -13.31 0.39
CA PHE A 160 10.15 -11.85 0.46
C PHE A 160 8.76 -11.37 0.87
N SER A 161 7.89 -12.24 1.40
CA SER A 161 6.62 -11.79 1.97
C SER A 161 6.88 -10.81 3.12
N LEU A 162 5.93 -9.91 3.35
CA LEU A 162 6.05 -8.89 4.39
C LEU A 162 6.32 -9.51 5.76
N ASP A 163 5.61 -10.61 6.10
CA ASP A 163 5.83 -11.35 7.34
C ASP A 163 7.24 -11.97 7.43
N ALA A 164 7.73 -12.57 6.34
CA ALA A 164 9.07 -13.16 6.32
C ALA A 164 10.17 -12.10 6.47
N LEU A 165 10.03 -10.96 5.79
CA LEU A 165 10.96 -9.84 5.91
C LEU A 165 10.92 -9.22 7.31
N TYR A 166 9.73 -9.00 7.86
CA TYR A 166 9.58 -8.46 9.21
C TYR A 166 10.20 -9.42 10.24
N LYS A 167 9.93 -10.73 10.14
CA LYS A 167 10.53 -11.76 10.98
C LYS A 167 12.05 -11.74 10.93
N LYS A 168 12.61 -11.57 9.74
CA LYS A 168 14.05 -11.57 9.51
C LYS A 168 14.74 -10.30 10.03
N LEU A 169 14.12 -9.13 9.90
CA LEU A 169 14.76 -7.83 10.14
C LEU A 169 14.39 -7.20 11.49
N CYS A 170 13.17 -7.45 11.98
CA CYS A 170 12.58 -6.73 13.09
C CYS A 170 12.06 -7.65 14.23
N GLY A 171 12.11 -8.97 14.07
CA GLY A 171 11.53 -9.91 15.03
C GLY A 171 10.03 -10.13 14.80
N ARG A 172 9.18 -10.16 15.83
CA ARG A 172 7.76 -10.57 15.68
C ARG A 172 6.84 -9.41 15.27
N ARG A 173 6.03 -9.61 14.22
CA ARG A 173 5.00 -8.66 13.76
C ARG A 173 3.81 -8.61 14.71
N LYS A 174 3.22 -7.42 14.88
CA LYS A 174 1.91 -7.17 15.53
C LYS A 174 0.97 -6.56 14.48
N ASN A 175 -0.34 -6.77 14.60
CA ASN A 175 -1.39 -6.21 13.73
C ASN A 175 -1.19 -6.52 12.24
N ALA A 176 -1.22 -7.79 11.87
CA ALA A 176 -1.31 -8.16 10.46
C ALA A 176 -2.75 -7.91 9.97
N HIS A 177 -2.91 -7.48 8.71
CA HIS A 177 -4.20 -7.30 8.04
C HIS A 177 -5.06 -6.14 8.57
N GLN A 178 -4.38 -5.05 8.89
CA GLN A 178 -4.93 -3.71 9.05
C GLN A 178 -4.02 -2.83 8.20
N ALA A 179 -4.59 -2.05 7.27
CA ALA A 179 -3.80 -1.22 6.37
C ALA A 179 -3.03 -0.11 7.12
#